data_AF-A0AAW8L256-F1
#
_entry.id   AF-A0AAW8L256-F1
#
_cell.length_a   1.000
_cell.length_b   1.000
_cell.length_c   1.000
_cell.angle_alpha   90.00
_cell.angle_beta   90.00
_cell.angle_gamma   90.00
#
_symmetry.space_group_name_H-M   'P 1'
#
loop_
_entity.id
_entity.type
_entity.pdbx_description
1 polymer ?
#
loop_
_entity_poly.entity_id
_entity_poly.type
_entity_poly.pdbx_seq_one_letter_code
_entity_poly.pdbx_strand_id
1 'polypeptide(L)'
;ARANLASAQSQAELARNLMNRKQRLFNQGFIARVEFEQSQVDYKGQLESVKAQQANVDIAKKADQDGIITSPISGVITKRQVEPGQTVTVGQTLF
;
A
#
# COMPACT_ATOMS: atom_id res chain seq x y z
N ALA A 1 5.26 -3.45 -6.56
CA ALA A 1 4.48 -2.94 -5.40
C ALA A 1 4.50 -1.41 -5.30
N ARG A 2 5.67 -0.75 -5.20
CA ARG A 2 5.76 0.73 -5.07
C ARG A 2 5.16 1.53 -6.25
N ALA A 3 5.26 1.00 -7.47
CA ALA A 3 4.68 1.62 -8.66
C ALA A 3 3.14 1.71 -8.60
N ASN A 4 2.49 0.68 -8.05
CA ASN A 4 1.04 0.69 -7.86
C ASN A 4 0.67 1.80 -6.87
N LEU A 5 1.34 1.84 -5.71
CA LEU A 5 1.09 2.85 -4.67
C LEU A 5 1.21 4.29 -5.23
N ALA A 6 2.26 4.57 -6.01
CA ALA A 6 2.44 5.88 -6.63
C ALA A 6 1.31 6.23 -7.62
N SER A 7 0.83 5.25 -8.39
CA SER A 7 -0.32 5.41 -9.28
C SER A 7 -1.61 5.70 -8.49
N ALA A 8 -1.87 4.93 -7.42
CA ALA A 8 -3.03 5.15 -6.57
C ALA A 8 -2.99 6.54 -5.88
N GLN A 9 -1.82 6.97 -5.42
CA GLN A 9 -1.62 8.30 -4.83
C GLN A 9 -1.93 9.41 -5.82
N SER A 10 -1.44 9.27 -7.05
CA SER A 10 -1.72 10.21 -8.14
C SER A 10 -3.21 10.28 -8.46
N GLN A 11 -3.91 9.14 -8.48
CA GLN A 11 -5.35 9.07 -8.70
C GLN A 11 -6.14 9.74 -7.56
N ALA A 12 -5.75 9.51 -6.30
CA ALA A 12 -6.37 10.16 -5.15
C ALA A 12 -6.16 11.68 -5.17
N GLU A 13 -4.98 12.14 -5.57
CA GLU A 13 -4.68 13.56 -5.70
C GLU A 13 -5.47 14.23 -6.83
N LEU A 14 -5.64 13.55 -7.97
CA LEU A 14 -6.51 14.00 -9.05
C LEU A 14 -7.97 14.11 -8.57
N ALA A 15 -8.48 13.09 -7.90
CA ALA A 15 -9.83 13.09 -7.35
C ALA A 15 -10.03 14.22 -6.32
N ARG A 16 -9.03 14.49 -5.48
CA ARG A 16 -9.03 15.63 -4.54
C ARG A 16 -9.15 16.96 -5.27
N ASN A 17 -8.36 17.16 -6.32
CA ASN A 17 -8.39 18.39 -7.12
C ASN A 17 -9.74 18.58 -7.82
N LEU A 18 -10.32 17.49 -8.35
CA LEU A 18 -11.64 17.49 -8.95
C LEU A 18 -12.73 17.85 -7.92
N MET A 19 -12.69 17.23 -6.73
CA MET A 19 -13.61 17.52 -5.63
C MET A 19 -13.53 18.99 -5.22
N ASN A 20 -12.33 19.55 -5.05
CA ASN A 20 -12.14 20.96 -4.74
C ASN A 20 -12.69 21.89 -5.83
N ARG A 21 -12.51 21.52 -7.10
CA ARG A 21 -13.06 22.29 -8.22
C ARG A 21 -14.59 22.24 -8.24
N LYS A 22 -15.17 21.06 -8.03
CA LYS A 22 -16.62 20.88 -7.90
C LYS A 22 -17.18 21.62 -6.70
N GLN A 23 -16.50 21.65 -5.56
CA GLN A 23 -16.91 22.42 -4.39
C GLN A 23 -17.06 23.91 -4.72
N ARG A 24 -16.10 24.48 -5.46
CA ARG A 24 -16.19 25.88 -5.91
C ARG A 24 -17.38 26.11 -6.85
N LEU A 25 -17.58 25.21 -7.80
CA LEU A 25 -18.72 25.28 -8.73
C LEU A 25 -20.07 25.10 -8.01
N PHE A 26 -20.13 24.25 -6.97
CA PHE A 26 -21.31 24.04 -6.14
C PHE A 26 -21.65 25.30 -5.34
N ASN A 27 -20.64 25.90 -4.71
CA ASN A 27 -20.81 27.17 -3.99
C ASN A 27 -21.27 28.31 -4.91
N GLN A 28 -20.89 28.25 -6.19
CA GLN A 28 -21.34 29.19 -7.22
C GLN A 28 -22.70 28.82 -7.84
N GLY A 29 -23.30 27.69 -7.46
CA GLY A 29 -24.60 27.23 -7.96
C GLY A 29 -24.58 26.57 -9.36
N PHE A 30 -23.40 26.26 -9.90
CA PHE A 30 -23.26 25.68 -11.26
C PHE A 30 -23.46 24.16 -11.32
N ILE A 31 -23.37 23.45 -10.19
CA ILE A 31 -23.55 21.98 -10.14
C ILE A 31 -24.51 21.58 -9.03
N ALA A 32 -25.15 20.42 -9.19
CA ALA A 32 -26.05 19.88 -8.18
C ALA A 32 -25.29 19.33 -6.96
N ARG A 33 -25.94 19.34 -5.78
CA ARG A 33 -25.38 18.77 -4.54
C ARG A 33 -24.93 17.32 -4.73
N VAL A 34 -25.73 16.52 -5.44
CA VAL A 34 -25.42 15.11 -5.74
C VAL A 34 -24.10 14.95 -6.51
N GLU A 35 -23.76 15.87 -7.42
CA GLU A 35 -22.51 15.79 -8.19
C GLU A 35 -21.27 16.10 -7.34
N PHE A 36 -21.42 16.99 -6.35
CA PHE A 36 -20.38 17.27 -5.37
C PHE A 36 -20.20 16.10 -4.41
N GLU A 37 -21.30 15.56 -3.87
CA GLU A 37 -21.28 14.38 -3.00
C GLU A 37 -20.65 13.17 -3.70
N GLN A 38 -21.00 12.93 -4.97
CA GLN A 38 -20.38 11.88 -5.77
C GLN A 38 -18.85 12.04 -5.83
N SER A 39 -18.36 13.27 -6.07
CA SER A 39 -16.91 13.51 -6.12
C SER A 39 -16.20 13.34 -4.78
N GLN A 40 -16.91 13.57 -3.68
CA GLN A 40 -16.39 13.32 -2.34
C GLN A 40 -16.28 11.82 -2.07
N VAL A 41 -17.29 11.05 -2.47
CA VAL A 41 -17.28 9.58 -2.40
C VAL A 41 -16.17 9.01 -3.27
N ASP A 42 -16.01 9.50 -4.50
CA ASP A 42 -14.96 9.07 -5.43
C ASP A 42 -13.56 9.33 -4.83
N TYR A 43 -13.33 10.53 -4.28
CA TYR A 43 -12.07 10.85 -3.60
C TYR A 43 -11.80 9.92 -2.41
N LYS A 44 -12.81 9.68 -1.58
CA LYS A 44 -12.69 8.75 -0.44
C LYS A 44 -12.35 7.34 -0.92
N GLY A 45 -12.99 6.86 -1.99
CA GLY A 45 -12.69 5.56 -2.59
C GLY A 45 -11.23 5.43 -3.01
N GLN A 46 -10.68 6.46 -3.68
CA GLN A 46 -9.26 6.44 -4.06
C GLN A 46 -8.29 6.57 -2.89
N LEU A 47 -8.68 7.31 -1.84
CA LEU A 47 -7.87 7.40 -0.64
C LEU A 47 -7.79 6.05 0.10
N GLU A 48 -8.88 5.28 0.12
CA GLU A 48 -8.86 3.92 0.65
C GLU A 48 -8.06 2.96 -0.24
N SER A 49 -8.11 3.12 -1.57
CA SER A 49 -7.26 2.38 -2.50
C SER A 49 -5.76 2.63 -2.25
N VAL A 50 -5.37 3.88 -1.99
CA VAL A 50 -4.00 4.23 -1.59
C VAL A 50 -3.60 3.51 -0.30
N LYS A 51 -4.44 3.51 0.73
CA LYS A 51 -4.15 2.82 1.99
C LYS A 51 -4.00 1.32 1.80
N ALA A 52 -4.87 0.70 1.01
CA ALA A 52 -4.78 -0.73 0.70
C ALA A 52 -3.47 -1.08 -0.02
N GLN A 53 -3.06 -0.25 -0.98
CA GLN A 53 -1.80 -0.47 -1.68
C GLN A 53 -0.57 -0.17 -0.82
N GLN A 54 -0.66 0.80 0.09
CA GLN A 54 0.38 1.06 1.08
C GLN A 54 0.56 -0.15 2.00
N ALA A 55 -0.53 -0.69 2.53
CA ALA A 55 -0.51 -1.89 3.36
C ALA A 55 0.11 -3.08 2.62
N ASN A 56 -0.21 -3.26 1.33
CA ASN A 56 0.40 -4.31 0.50
C ASN A 56 1.91 -4.12 0.32
N VAL A 57 2.38 -2.87 0.14
CA VAL A 57 3.83 -2.57 0.08
C VAL A 57 4.48 -2.87 1.42
N ASP A 58 3.83 -2.54 2.53
CA ASP A 58 4.36 -2.78 3.87
C ASP A 58 4.42 -4.27 4.20
N ILE A 59 3.40 -5.05 3.83
CA ILE A 59 3.39 -6.52 3.94
C ILE A 59 4.52 -7.11 3.08
N ALA A 60 4.66 -6.69 1.82
CA ALA A 60 5.74 -7.18 0.96
C ALA A 60 7.12 -6.84 1.51
N LYS A 61 7.29 -5.65 2.10
CA LYS A 61 8.53 -5.23 2.75
C LYS A 61 8.82 -6.03 4.02
N LYS A 62 7.79 -6.34 4.81
CA LYS A 62 7.92 -7.22 5.99
C LYS A 62 8.26 -8.64 5.58
N ALA A 63 7.59 -9.20 4.57
CA ALA A 63 7.90 -10.53 4.06
C ALA A 63 9.33 -10.64 3.49
N ASP A 64 9.81 -9.57 2.83
CA ASP A 64 11.21 -9.47 2.38
C ASP A 64 12.19 -9.42 3.57
N GLN A 65 11.86 -8.68 4.64
CA GLN A 65 12.66 -8.68 5.88
C GLN A 65 12.61 -10.02 6.63
N ASP A 66 11.44 -10.67 6.73
CA ASP A 66 11.27 -11.98 7.37
C ASP A 66 11.96 -13.09 6.55
N GLY A 67 12.07 -12.92 5.22
CA GLY A 67 12.89 -13.76 4.35
C GLY A 67 14.40 -13.61 4.56
N ILE A 68 14.84 -12.55 5.23
CA ILE A 68 16.21 -12.36 5.68
C ILE A 68 16.27 -12.75 7.15
N ILE A 69 16.63 -14.01 7.43
CA ILE A 69 16.95 -14.46 8.78
C ILE A 69 18.20 -13.71 9.27
N THR A 70 18.02 -12.52 9.86
CA THR A 70 19.09 -11.83 10.60
C THR A 70 19.03 -12.26 12.06
N SER A 71 20.10 -12.91 12.52
CA SER A 71 20.30 -13.26 13.93
C SER A 71 20.18 -12.02 14.82
N PRO A 72 19.26 -12.00 15.82
CA PRO A 72 19.12 -10.89 16.76
C PRO A 72 20.25 -10.85 17.81
N ILE A 73 21.18 -11.82 17.78
CA ILE A 73 22.40 -11.83 18.61
C ILE A 73 23.64 -11.67 17.73
N SER A 74 24.58 -10.82 18.16
CA SER A 74 25.92 -10.73 17.58
C SER A 74 26.69 -12.00 17.94
N GLY A 75 26.73 -12.96 17.02
CA GLY A 75 27.46 -14.23 17.18
C GLY A 75 28.15 -14.61 15.88
N VAL A 76 29.34 -15.18 15.97
CA VAL A 76 30.11 -15.66 14.82
C VAL A 76 29.47 -16.96 14.30
N ILE A 77 29.00 -16.97 13.05
CA ILE A 77 28.41 -18.15 12.40
C ILE A 77 29.53 -19.18 12.12
N THR A 78 29.61 -20.24 12.93
CA THR A 78 30.68 -21.25 12.87
C THR A 78 30.41 -22.46 11.99
N LYS A 79 29.39 -22.44 11.12
CA LYS A 79 29.28 -23.32 9.93
C LYS A 79 28.03 -22.98 9.12
N ARG A 80 28.24 -22.60 7.86
CA ARG A 80 27.19 -22.45 6.85
C ARG A 80 27.25 -23.66 5.93
N GLN A 81 26.29 -24.56 6.06
CA GLN A 81 26.06 -25.63 5.10
C GLN A 81 24.57 -25.61 4.73
N VAL A 82 24.21 -24.71 3.82
CA VAL A 82 22.93 -24.75 3.13
C VAL A 82 23.23 -24.55 1.65
N GLU A 83 22.93 -25.59 0.87
CA GLU A 83 22.97 -25.56 -0.58
C GLU A 83 21.74 -24.77 -1.09
N PRO A 84 21.92 -23.81 -2.01
CA PRO A 84 20.82 -22.98 -2.49
C PRO A 84 20.00 -23.77 -3.53
N GLY A 85 18.77 -24.18 -3.20
CA GLY A 85 17.94 -24.87 -4.19
C GLY A 85 16.58 -25.43 -3.77
N GLN A 86 16.03 -25.15 -2.59
CA GLN A 86 14.76 -25.77 -2.19
C GLN A 86 13.76 -24.76 -1.61
N THR A 87 12.62 -24.63 -2.29
CA THR A 87 11.43 -23.93 -1.82
C THR A 87 10.96 -24.56 -0.51
N VAL A 88 10.99 -23.80 0.59
CA VAL A 88 10.43 -24.23 1.87
C VAL A 88 9.00 -23.72 2.01
N THR A 89 8.05 -24.65 2.05
CA THR A 89 6.64 -24.43 2.37
C THR A 89 6.50 -24.17 3.87
N VAL A 90 5.76 -23.12 4.23
CA VAL A 90 5.47 -22.72 5.62
C VAL A 90 4.66 -23.81 6.33
N GLY A 91 5.16 -24.34 7.46
CA GLY A 91 4.33 -25.16 8.35
C GLY A 91 5.00 -26.27 9.14
N GLN A 92 6.21 -26.10 9.68
CA GLN A 92 6.70 -27.07 10.67
C GLN A 92 7.36 -26.40 11.88
N THR A 93 6.77 -26.68 13.05
CA THR A 93 7.28 -26.34 14.38
C THR A 93 8.65 -26.99 14.59
N LEU A 94 9.65 -26.19 14.90
CA LEU A 94 10.99 -26.65 15.26
C LEU A 94 11.19 -26.52 16.78
N PHE A 95 10.97 -27.62 17.48
CA PHE A 95 11.69 -27.98 18.71
C PHE A 95 12.21 -29.40 18.53
#